data_AF-A0A6G3Z123-F1
#
_entry.id   AF-A0A6G3Z123-F1
#
_cell.length_a   1.000
_cell.length_b   1.000
_cell.length_c   1.000
_cell.angle_alpha   90.00
_cell.angle_beta   90.00
_cell.angle_gamma   90.00
#
_symmetry.space_group_name_H-M   'P 1'
#
loop_
_entity.id
_entity.type
_entity.pdbx_description
1 polymer ?
#
loop_
_entity_poly.entity_id
_entity_poly.type
_entity_poly.pdbx_seq_one_letter_code
_entity_poly.pdbx_strand_id
1 'polypeptide(L)'
;MFVETFIRRPVLTMVLSIIIFMVGAIVIPTLPVEQYPDISPVQVVVSANYIGASSEVVEETVTTVLEREINGVNGMRYMNS
;
A
#
# COMPACT_ATOMS: atom_id res chain seq x y z
N MET A 1 -18.50 -27.10 29.79
CA MET A 1 -19.83 -26.56 29.46
C MET A 1 -19.95 -26.07 28.01
N PHE A 2 -19.09 -25.17 27.51
CA PHE A 2 -19.21 -24.61 26.14
C PHE A 2 -19.24 -25.67 25.02
N VAL A 3 -18.27 -26.60 25.02
CA VAL A 3 -18.16 -27.66 24.00
C VAL A 3 -19.38 -28.61 23.99
N GLU A 4 -19.97 -28.86 25.16
CA GLU A 4 -21.09 -29.79 25.30
C GLU A 4 -22.37 -29.29 24.62
N THR A 5 -22.56 -27.97 24.54
CA THR A 5 -23.68 -27.33 23.82
C THR A 5 -23.60 -27.56 22.31
N PHE A 6 -22.39 -27.51 21.73
CA PHE A 6 -22.18 -27.77 20.29
C PHE A 6 -22.30 -29.25 19.94
N ILE A 7 -21.89 -30.15 20.85
CA ILE A 7 -22.02 -31.60 20.66
C ILE A 7 -23.49 -32.03 20.77
N ARG A 8 -24.23 -31.52 21.77
CA ARG A 8 -25.64 -31.89 21.99
C ARG A 8 -26.60 -31.28 20.97
N ARG A 9 -26.23 -30.20 20.26
CA ARG A 9 -27.05 -29.57 19.21
C ARG A 9 -26.34 -29.60 17.85
N PRO A 10 -26.33 -30.77 17.17
CA PRO A 10 -25.59 -30.95 15.91
C PRO A 10 -26.08 -30.03 14.77
N VAL A 11 -27.37 -29.70 14.74
CA VAL A 11 -27.94 -28.79 13.74
C VAL A 11 -27.35 -27.38 13.87
N LEU A 12 -27.21 -26.86 15.10
CA LEU A 12 -26.66 -25.53 15.35
C LEU A 12 -25.18 -25.46 14.91
N THR A 13 -24.41 -26.48 15.23
CA THR A 13 -23.00 -26.60 14.85
C THR A 13 -22.82 -26.66 13.33
N MET A 14 -23.69 -27.41 12.64
CA MET A 14 -23.67 -27.51 11.18
C MET A 14 -23.97 -26.17 10.51
N VAL A 15 -24.99 -25.45 10.99
CA VAL A 15 -25.35 -24.12 10.47
C VAL A 15 -24.20 -23.12 10.64
N LEU A 16 -23.57 -23.09 11.83
CA LEU A 16 -22.40 -22.24 12.07
C LEU A 16 -21.22 -22.56 11.16
N SER A 17 -20.93 -23.85 10.96
CA SER A 17 -19.86 -24.29 10.04
C SER A 17 -20.13 -23.83 8.60
N ILE A 18 -21.38 -23.99 8.14
CA ILE A 18 -21.79 -23.55 6.79
C ILE A 18 -21.69 -22.03 6.65
N ILE A 19 -22.08 -21.26 7.67
CA ILE A 19 -21.96 -19.80 7.65
C ILE A 19 -20.49 -19.39 7.53
N ILE A 20 -19.60 -19.97 8.34
CA ILE A 20 -18.16 -19.68 8.28
C ILE A 20 -17.59 -20.03 6.90
N PHE A 21 -17.98 -21.18 6.35
CA PHE A 21 -17.56 -21.60 5.02
C PHE A 21 -18.05 -20.65 3.92
N MET A 22 -19.32 -20.24 3.96
CA MET A 22 -19.88 -19.29 2.98
C MET A 22 -19.18 -17.93 3.05
N VAL A 23 -18.94 -17.41 4.26
CA VAL A 23 -18.20 -16.16 4.42
C VAL A 23 -16.79 -16.27 3.85
N GLY A 24 -16.09 -17.37 4.12
CA GLY A 24 -14.77 -17.64 3.52
C GLY A 24 -14.83 -17.70 1.99
N ALA A 25 -15.81 -18.41 1.43
CA ALA A 25 -15.99 -18.55 -0.01
C ALA A 25 -16.27 -17.22 -0.73
N ILE A 26 -16.94 -16.27 -0.06
CA ILE A 26 -17.19 -14.93 -0.59
C ILE A 26 -15.94 -14.05 -0.51
N VAL A 27 -15.15 -14.17 0.57
CA VAL A 27 -13.98 -13.30 0.81
C VAL A 27 -12.78 -13.68 -0.05
N ILE A 28 -12.53 -14.98 -0.27
CA ILE A 28 -11.41 -15.49 -1.09
C ILE A 28 -11.26 -14.79 -2.45
N PRO A 29 -12.31 -14.69 -3.30
CA PRO A 29 -12.19 -14.03 -4.59
C PRO A 29 -12.06 -12.49 -4.51
N THR A 30 -12.43 -11.89 -3.38
CA THR A 30 -12.33 -10.42 -3.19
C THR A 30 -10.99 -9.96 -2.62
N LEU A 31 -10.17 -10.90 -2.13
CA LEU A 31 -8.85 -10.59 -1.59
C LEU A 31 -7.90 -10.18 -2.72
N PRO A 32 -7.20 -9.03 -2.61
CA PRO A 32 -6.16 -8.68 -3.54
C PRO A 32 -5.03 -9.71 -3.47
N VAL A 33 -4.65 -10.22 -4.64
CA VAL A 33 -3.55 -11.19 -4.76
C VAL A 33 -2.31 -10.43 -5.20
N GLU A 34 -1.34 -10.30 -4.31
CA GLU A 34 -0.05 -9.66 -4.55
C GLU A 34 1.07 -10.71 -4.39
N GLN A 35 2.11 -10.64 -5.24
CA GLN A 35 3.24 -11.59 -5.15
C GLN A 35 4.16 -11.30 -3.96
N TYR A 36 4.25 -10.03 -3.59
CA TYR A 36 4.98 -9.54 -2.43
C TYR A 36 4.13 -8.42 -1.82
N PRO A 37 4.14 -8.25 -0.49
CA PRO A 37 3.55 -7.07 0.12
C PRO A 37 4.25 -5.81 -0.39
N ASP A 38 3.57 -4.68 -0.40
CA ASP A 38 4.17 -3.40 -0.78
C ASP A 38 5.24 -2.98 0.24
N ILE A 39 6.47 -3.44 -0.02
CA ILE A 39 7.69 -3.08 0.70
C ILE A 39 8.47 -1.98 -0.03
N SER A 40 7.97 -1.55 -1.19
CA SER A 40 8.67 -0.55 -1.99
C SER A 40 8.43 0.82 -1.37
N PRO A 41 9.48 1.63 -1.17
CA PRO A 41 9.30 3.02 -0.76
C PRO A 41 8.45 3.75 -1.80
N VAL A 42 7.49 4.57 -1.35
CA VAL A 42 6.74 5.46 -2.25
C VAL A 42 7.72 6.45 -2.88
N GLN A 43 7.84 6.40 -4.20
CA GLN A 43 8.72 7.29 -4.97
C GLN A 43 7.88 8.35 -5.68
N VAL A 44 8.31 9.60 -5.56
CA VAL A 44 7.70 10.74 -6.28
C VAL A 44 8.72 11.25 -7.28
N VAL A 45 8.37 11.27 -8.56
CA VAL A 45 9.24 11.76 -9.64
C VAL A 45 8.83 13.18 -10.01
N VAL A 46 9.77 14.10 -9.92
CA VAL A 46 9.59 15.50 -10.34
C VAL A 46 10.44 15.72 -11.59
N SER A 47 9.81 16.17 -12.67
CA SER A 47 10.50 16.43 -13.94
C SER A 47 10.26 17.88 -14.34
N ALA A 48 11.34 18.61 -14.59
CA ALA A 48 11.32 19.97 -15.10
C ALA A 48 12.22 20.05 -16.33
N ASN A 49 11.79 20.81 -17.35
CA ASN A 49 12.53 20.97 -18.59
C ASN A 49 12.84 22.45 -18.80
N TYR A 50 14.12 22.81 -18.88
CA TYR A 50 14.54 24.16 -19.24
C TYR A 50 15.37 24.15 -20.53
N ILE A 51 14.69 24.45 -21.64
CA ILE A 51 15.26 24.36 -23.00
C ILE A 51 16.21 25.54 -23.24
N GLY A 52 17.42 25.25 -23.72
CA GLY A 52 18.42 26.26 -24.08
C GLY A 52 19.34 26.71 -22.94
N ALA A 53 19.20 26.14 -21.74
CA ALA A 53 20.11 26.33 -20.62
C ALA A 53 21.18 25.22 -20.59
N SER A 54 22.39 25.53 -20.13
CA SER A 54 23.42 24.52 -19.82
C SER A 54 23.02 23.72 -18.58
N SER A 55 23.57 22.51 -18.42
CA SER A 55 23.30 21.65 -17.25
C SER A 55 23.53 22.38 -15.93
N GLU A 56 24.60 23.17 -15.84
CA GLU A 56 24.93 23.99 -14.67
C GLU A 56 23.82 24.99 -14.32
N VAL A 57 23.26 25.66 -15.33
CA VAL A 57 22.22 26.68 -15.13
C VAL A 57 20.91 26.01 -14.72
N VAL A 58 20.58 24.84 -15.27
CA VAL A 58 19.38 24.09 -14.87
C VAL A 58 19.48 23.61 -13.42
N GLU A 59 20.66 23.16 -12.99
CA GLU A 59 20.90 22.72 -11.62
C GLU A 59 20.72 23.86 -10.61
N GLU A 60 21.34 25.02 -10.87
CA GLU A 60 21.28 26.16 -9.95
C GLU A 60 19.89 26.82 -9.91
N THR A 61 19.24 26.95 -11.06
CA THR A 61 17.99 27.72 -11.18
C THR A 61 16.72 26.90 -11.03
N VAL A 62 16.75 25.60 -11.35
CA VAL A 62 15.56 24.74 -11.35
C VAL A 62 15.69 23.66 -10.28
N THR A 63 16.74 22.83 -10.32
CA THR A 63 16.91 21.72 -9.38
C THR A 63 17.02 22.22 -7.94
N THR A 64 17.94 23.15 -7.67
CA THR A 64 18.16 23.67 -6.30
C THR A 64 16.91 24.32 -5.70
N VAL A 65 16.10 24.99 -6.53
CA VAL A 65 14.85 25.62 -6.10
C VAL A 65 13.82 24.55 -5.75
N LEU A 66 13.65 23.53 -6.60
CA LEU A 66 12.73 22.42 -6.35
C LEU A 66 13.13 21.62 -5.11
N GLU A 67 14.41 21.32 -4.93
CA GLU A 67 14.91 20.62 -3.74
C GLU A 67 14.59 21.39 -2.47
N ARG A 68 14.79 22.70 -2.45
CA ARG A 68 14.49 23.54 -1.26
C ARG A 68 13.01 23.52 -0.89
N GLU A 69 12.13 23.60 -1.88
CA GLU A 69 10.67 23.61 -1.66
C GLU A 69 10.12 22.24 -1.26
N ILE A 70 10.73 21.16 -1.76
CA ILE A 70 10.31 19.79 -1.45
C ILE A 70 10.97 19.29 -0.16
N ASN A 71 12.10 19.87 0.27
CA ASN A 71 12.76 19.52 1.52
C ASN A 71 11.86 19.80 2.73
N GLY A 72 11.63 18.77 3.55
CA GLY A 72 10.76 18.85 4.73
C GLY A 72 9.38 18.21 4.55
N VAL A 73 9.09 17.59 3.39
CA VAL A 73 7.87 16.77 3.23
C VAL A 73 7.90 15.58 4.17
N ASN A 74 6.76 15.34 4.83
CA ASN A 74 6.61 14.29 5.84
C ASN A 74 6.79 12.88 5.21
N GLY A 75 7.61 12.04 5.83
CA GLY A 75 7.84 10.66 5.37
C GLY A 75 8.93 10.49 4.30
N MET A 76 9.64 11.55 3.92
CA MET A 76 10.73 11.47 2.95
C MET A 76 12.02 10.89 3.59
N ARG A 77 12.61 9.87 2.95
CA ARG A 77 13.89 9.27 3.36
C ARG A 77 15.07 9.92 2.64
N TYR A 78 14.99 10.02 1.32
CA TYR A 78 16.05 10.55 0.45
C TYR A 78 15.44 11.17 -0.81
N MET A 79 16.15 12.13 -1.37
CA MET A 79 15.91 12.74 -2.68
C MET A 79 17.19 12.60 -3.49
N ASN A 80 17.07 12.30 -4.78
CA ASN A 80 18.19 12.27 -5.72
C ASN A 80 17.77 13.01 -7.00
N SER A 81 18.70 13.75 -7.59
CA SER A 81 18.48 14.69 -8.69
C SER A 81 19.33 14.36 -9.91
#